data_AF-A0A3S1C6B3-F1
#
_entry.id   AF-A0A3S1C6B3-F1
#
_cell.length_a   1.000
_cell.length_b   1.000
_cell.length_c   1.000
_cell.angle_alpha   90.00
_cell.angle_beta   90.00
_cell.angle_gamma   90.00
#
_symmetry.space_group_name_H-M   'P 1'
#
loop_
_entity.id
_entity.type
_entity.pdbx_description
1 polymer ?
#
loop_
_entity_poly.entity_id
_entity_poly.type
_entity_poly.pdbx_seq_one_letter_code
_entity_poly.pdbx_strand_id
1 'polypeptide(L)'
;MVQVSIIAQGLPIINLQEVAVLDGEIIVPTLDDRLLRVSSNGDVTTLANVSLYGIPFGIVEKNGNFLITVSGEELGDRLLRVTKSGFFFTVADLEPVCGSFGGPFGVAAGNDFVVVAIATDISNSQGCLIRVQHSHVSIFADTGSFGVPFTVIATHDGFIAGCETGQLLRVSLDGKVTPFLNLANAGFGIPFNLIQVGAKLIITSNTGNLLEVDESRKVSVIADLGALGFGIPSGVAVWDDGYVVTTNAGNLLRVTTKIS
;
A
#
# COMPACT_ATOMS: atom_id res chain seq x y z
N MET A 1 -20.39 2.71 16.50
CA MET A 1 -20.68 1.37 15.97
C MET A 1 -20.05 1.31 14.60
N VAL A 2 -19.28 0.26 14.28
CA VAL A 2 -18.62 0.11 12.99
C VAL A 2 -19.52 -0.70 12.08
N GLN A 3 -19.70 -0.26 10.84
CA GLN A 3 -20.43 -1.01 9.82
C GLN A 3 -19.49 -1.36 8.68
N VAL A 4 -19.56 -2.61 8.22
CA VAL A 4 -18.80 -3.12 7.08
C VAL A 4 -19.79 -3.57 6.01
N SER A 5 -19.60 -3.13 4.77
CA SER A 5 -20.43 -3.53 3.63
C SER A 5 -19.57 -3.75 2.38
N ILE A 6 -19.97 -4.70 1.54
CA ILE A 6 -19.32 -4.94 0.25
C ILE A 6 -19.70 -3.84 -0.73
N ILE A 7 -18.71 -3.25 -1.40
CA ILE A 7 -18.88 -2.38 -2.58
C ILE A 7 -18.80 -3.23 -3.85
N ALA A 8 -17.76 -4.08 -3.95
CA ALA A 8 -17.56 -5.01 -5.06
C ALA A 8 -16.91 -6.31 -4.57
N GLN A 9 -17.09 -7.40 -5.32
CA GLN A 9 -16.58 -8.74 -5.00
C GLN A 9 -16.06 -9.44 -6.25
N GLY A 10 -15.25 -10.49 -6.06
CA GLY A 10 -14.66 -11.25 -7.16
C GLY A 10 -13.52 -10.52 -7.88
N LEU A 11 -12.92 -9.51 -7.23
CA LEU A 11 -11.76 -8.81 -7.76
C LEU A 11 -10.52 -9.71 -7.65
N PRO A 12 -9.69 -9.83 -8.70
CA PRO A 12 -8.48 -10.68 -8.65
C PRO A 12 -7.38 -9.99 -7.84
N ILE A 13 -7.50 -10.00 -6.51
CA ILE A 13 -6.62 -9.32 -5.56
C ILE A 13 -5.79 -10.35 -4.79
N ILE A 14 -4.50 -10.07 -4.62
CA ILE A 14 -3.60 -10.80 -3.73
C ILE A 14 -3.15 -9.91 -2.56
N ASN A 15 -2.49 -10.53 -1.57
CA ASN A 15 -1.91 -9.79 -0.45
C ASN A 15 -1.00 -8.67 -0.95
N LEU A 16 -0.91 -7.58 -0.17
CA LEU A 16 -0.04 -6.42 -0.42
C LEU A 16 -0.44 -5.53 -1.61
N GLN A 17 -1.50 -5.87 -2.36
CA GLN A 17 -2.08 -4.93 -3.32
C GLN A 17 -2.84 -3.83 -2.57
N GLU A 18 -2.36 -2.61 -2.74
CA GLU A 18 -2.88 -1.42 -2.06
C GLU A 18 -4.17 -0.93 -2.76
N VAL A 19 -4.72 0.20 -2.31
CA VAL A 19 -5.90 0.81 -2.92
C VAL A 19 -5.77 2.33 -2.81
N ALA A 20 -6.24 3.06 -3.81
CA ALA A 20 -6.25 4.53 -3.77
C ALA A 20 -7.63 5.08 -4.12
N VAL A 21 -7.87 6.30 -3.67
CA VAL A 21 -9.12 7.04 -3.92
C VAL A 21 -8.77 8.41 -4.45
N LEU A 22 -9.50 8.85 -5.48
CA LEU A 22 -9.39 10.19 -6.04
C LEU A 22 -10.74 10.62 -6.59
N ASP A 23 -11.23 11.79 -6.18
CA ASP A 23 -12.53 12.35 -6.59
C ASP A 23 -13.71 11.36 -6.43
N GLY A 24 -13.66 10.50 -5.41
CA GLY A 24 -14.69 9.49 -5.15
C GLY A 24 -14.60 8.22 -6.01
N GLU A 25 -13.67 8.16 -6.97
CA GLU A 25 -13.34 6.92 -7.68
C GLU A 25 -12.32 6.11 -6.89
N ILE A 26 -12.56 4.80 -6.77
CA ILE A 26 -11.67 3.85 -6.08
C ILE A 26 -10.87 3.10 -7.13
N ILE A 27 -9.54 3.13 -7.03
CA ILE A 27 -8.65 2.43 -7.96
C ILE A 27 -8.00 1.24 -7.26
N VAL A 28 -8.18 0.07 -7.86
CA VAL A 28 -7.74 -1.22 -7.33
C VAL A 28 -6.77 -1.88 -8.33
N PRO A 29 -5.48 -1.99 -7.98
CA PRO A 29 -4.54 -2.89 -8.65
C PRO A 29 -4.97 -4.35 -8.53
N THR A 30 -4.81 -5.12 -9.61
CA THR A 30 -5.17 -6.55 -9.62
C THR A 30 -4.06 -7.43 -10.16
N LEU A 31 -4.11 -8.71 -9.76
CA LEU A 31 -3.16 -9.76 -10.14
C LEU A 31 -3.11 -9.99 -11.66
N ASP A 32 -4.17 -9.67 -12.39
CA ASP A 32 -4.24 -9.82 -13.84
C ASP A 32 -3.86 -8.54 -14.59
N ASP A 33 -2.87 -7.83 -14.06
CA ASP A 33 -2.18 -6.69 -14.67
C ASP A 33 -3.07 -5.47 -14.97
N ARG A 34 -4.20 -5.34 -14.27
CA ARG A 34 -5.15 -4.24 -14.47
C ARG A 34 -5.18 -3.30 -13.29
N LEU A 35 -5.56 -2.07 -13.61
CA LEU A 35 -6.06 -1.12 -12.65
C LEU A 35 -7.55 -1.01 -12.88
N LEU A 36 -8.32 -1.45 -11.90
CA LEU A 36 -9.77 -1.36 -11.94
C LEU A 36 -10.19 -0.04 -11.33
N ARG A 37 -11.14 0.63 -11.98
CA ARG A 37 -11.91 1.71 -11.38
C ARG A 37 -13.22 1.13 -10.88
N VAL A 38 -13.46 1.32 -9.59
CA VAL A 38 -14.71 0.93 -8.93
C VAL A 38 -15.42 2.20 -8.47
N SER A 39 -16.69 2.34 -8.85
CA SER A 39 -17.51 3.46 -8.42
C SER A 39 -18.21 3.16 -7.08
N SER A 40 -18.83 4.19 -6.48
CA SER A 40 -19.52 4.07 -5.19
C SER A 40 -20.68 3.08 -5.18
N ASN A 41 -21.26 2.74 -6.34
CA ASN A 41 -22.35 1.77 -6.47
C ASN A 41 -21.87 0.33 -6.74
N GLY A 42 -20.56 0.11 -6.86
CA GLY A 42 -19.98 -1.19 -7.17
C GLY A 42 -19.72 -1.48 -8.65
N ASP A 43 -20.01 -0.54 -9.55
CA ASP A 43 -19.67 -0.69 -10.97
C ASP A 43 -18.14 -0.75 -11.15
N VAL A 44 -17.67 -1.80 -11.83
CA VAL A 44 -16.25 -2.06 -12.08
C VAL A 44 -15.93 -1.87 -13.56
N THR A 45 -14.93 -1.05 -13.85
CA THR A 45 -14.40 -0.84 -15.21
C THR A 45 -12.87 -0.91 -15.20
N THR A 46 -12.26 -1.23 -16.34
CA THR A 46 -10.80 -1.15 -16.46
C THR A 46 -10.39 0.30 -16.67
N LEU A 47 -9.58 0.85 -15.77
CA LEU A 47 -8.94 2.14 -15.94
C LEU A 47 -7.77 2.01 -16.92
N ALA A 48 -6.88 1.05 -16.65
CA ALA A 48 -5.70 0.79 -17.47
C ALA A 48 -5.33 -0.69 -17.42
N ASN A 49 -4.67 -1.14 -18.48
CA ASN A 49 -4.02 -2.44 -18.55
C ASN A 49 -2.51 -2.21 -18.66
N VAL A 50 -1.77 -2.70 -17.67
CA VAL A 50 -0.32 -2.55 -17.56
C VAL A 50 0.41 -3.87 -17.80
N SER A 51 -0.22 -4.85 -18.48
CA SER A 51 0.35 -6.18 -18.76
C SER A 51 1.68 -6.17 -19.48
N LEU A 52 1.98 -5.10 -20.22
CA LEU A 52 3.30 -4.91 -20.84
C LEU A 52 4.42 -4.79 -19.79
N TYR A 53 4.11 -4.32 -18.59
CA TYR A 53 5.05 -4.14 -17.48
C TYR A 53 4.93 -5.20 -16.40
N GLY A 54 3.72 -5.74 -16.16
CA GLY A 54 3.47 -6.80 -15.18
C GLY A 54 2.38 -6.45 -14.17
N ILE A 55 2.52 -6.99 -12.96
CA ILE A 55 1.51 -6.96 -11.91
C ILE A 55 1.65 -5.68 -11.07
N PRO A 56 0.62 -4.81 -10.99
CA PRO A 56 0.65 -3.63 -10.14
C PRO A 56 0.42 -4.00 -8.66
N PHE A 57 1.16 -3.36 -7.76
CA PHE A 57 1.09 -3.60 -6.31
C PHE A 57 0.71 -2.35 -5.51
N GLY A 58 1.69 -1.47 -5.28
CA GLY A 58 1.51 -0.24 -4.52
C GLY A 58 0.84 0.84 -5.36
N ILE A 59 0.00 1.65 -4.73
CA ILE A 59 -0.68 2.76 -5.39
C ILE A 59 -0.87 3.94 -4.44
N VAL A 60 -0.53 5.14 -4.91
CA VAL A 60 -0.78 6.38 -4.17
C VAL A 60 -1.28 7.49 -5.09
N GLU A 61 -2.23 8.28 -4.61
CA GLU A 61 -2.66 9.50 -5.29
C GLU A 61 -1.57 10.58 -5.16
N LYS A 62 -1.25 11.23 -6.28
CA LYS A 62 -0.40 12.40 -6.30
C LYS A 62 -0.78 13.35 -7.43
N ASN A 63 -1.11 14.58 -7.06
CA ASN A 63 -1.36 15.69 -7.99
C ASN A 63 -2.41 15.34 -9.06
N GLY A 64 -3.51 14.71 -8.64
CA GLY A 64 -4.61 14.31 -9.52
C GLY A 64 -4.30 13.12 -10.44
N ASN A 65 -3.26 12.34 -10.14
CA ASN A 65 -2.88 11.13 -10.83
C ASN A 65 -2.55 10.03 -9.81
N PHE A 66 -2.25 8.83 -10.29
CA PHE A 66 -1.79 7.72 -9.46
C PHE A 66 -0.34 7.40 -9.79
N LEU A 67 0.47 7.20 -8.76
CA LEU A 67 1.78 6.55 -8.89
C LEU A 67 1.64 5.10 -8.47
N ILE A 68 2.18 4.21 -9.30
CA ILE A 68 1.93 2.77 -9.18
C ILE A 68 3.24 2.03 -9.39
N THR A 69 3.54 1.12 -8.48
CA THR A 69 4.63 0.17 -8.64
C THR A 69 4.11 -1.04 -9.39
N VAL A 70 4.91 -1.50 -10.35
CA VAL A 70 4.61 -2.66 -11.16
C VAL A 70 5.82 -3.58 -11.11
N SER A 71 5.58 -4.85 -10.81
CA SER A 71 6.60 -5.89 -10.88
C SER A 71 6.31 -6.83 -12.04
N GLY A 72 7.31 -7.10 -12.88
CA GLY A 72 7.12 -8.00 -14.00
C GLY A 72 8.41 -8.51 -14.59
N GLU A 73 8.30 -9.66 -15.26
CA GLU A 73 9.42 -10.45 -15.76
C GLU A 73 10.00 -9.92 -17.09
N GLU A 74 9.15 -9.40 -17.99
CA GLU A 74 9.57 -9.04 -19.36
C GLU A 74 10.26 -7.66 -19.45
N LEU A 75 9.57 -6.61 -19.01
CA LEU A 75 10.11 -5.25 -19.03
C LEU A 75 10.75 -4.84 -17.70
N GLY A 76 10.71 -5.69 -16.67
CA GLY A 76 11.28 -5.40 -15.36
C GLY A 76 10.43 -4.48 -14.49
N ASP A 77 10.90 -4.25 -13.27
CA ASP A 77 10.19 -3.47 -12.26
C ASP A 77 10.12 -1.98 -12.60
N ARG A 78 8.94 -1.37 -12.48
CA ARG A 78 8.68 0.03 -12.88
C ARG A 78 7.88 0.82 -11.85
N LEU A 79 8.14 2.12 -11.83
CA LEU A 79 7.22 3.11 -11.30
C LEU A 79 6.49 3.78 -12.46
N LEU A 80 5.17 3.67 -12.51
CA LEU A 80 4.33 4.28 -13.53
C LEU A 80 3.52 5.45 -12.94
N ARG A 81 3.24 6.47 -13.77
CA ARG A 81 2.19 7.45 -13.48
C ARG A 81 0.98 7.13 -14.35
N VAL A 82 -0.17 6.95 -13.73
CA VAL A 82 -1.45 6.68 -14.39
C VAL A 82 -2.38 7.87 -14.18
N THR A 83 -2.88 8.41 -15.29
CA THR A 83 -3.81 9.54 -15.28
C THR A 83 -5.23 9.08 -14.96
N LYS A 84 -6.10 10.03 -14.60
CA LYS A 84 -7.54 9.78 -14.42
C LYS A 84 -8.21 9.17 -15.65
N SER A 85 -7.69 9.36 -16.86
CA SER A 85 -8.28 8.76 -18.07
C SER A 85 -7.69 7.39 -18.42
N GLY A 86 -6.75 6.87 -17.61
CA GLY A 86 -6.13 5.56 -17.84
C GLY A 86 -4.87 5.59 -18.72
N PHE A 87 -4.48 6.75 -19.26
CA PHE A 87 -3.17 6.87 -19.90
C PHE A 87 -2.07 6.76 -18.85
N PHE A 88 -1.01 6.03 -19.17
CA PHE A 88 0.14 5.87 -18.30
C PHE A 88 1.46 6.02 -19.05
N PHE A 89 2.51 6.32 -18.30
CA PHE A 89 3.87 6.34 -18.80
C PHE A 89 4.84 6.08 -17.63
N THR A 90 6.06 5.67 -17.96
CA THR A 90 7.10 5.35 -16.97
C THR A 90 7.64 6.61 -16.31
N VAL A 91 7.69 6.61 -14.98
CA VAL A 91 8.36 7.63 -14.17
C VAL A 91 9.81 7.24 -13.93
N ALA A 92 10.06 5.98 -13.60
CA ALA A 92 11.40 5.44 -13.38
C ALA A 92 11.48 3.95 -13.67
N ASP A 93 12.68 3.53 -14.07
CA ASP A 93 13.10 2.14 -14.10
C ASP A 93 13.63 1.75 -12.70
N LEU A 94 13.02 0.75 -12.07
CA LEU A 94 13.38 0.30 -10.72
C LEU A 94 14.29 -0.94 -10.75
N GLU A 95 14.38 -1.63 -11.89
CA GLU A 95 15.11 -2.90 -12.07
C GLU A 95 16.57 -2.84 -11.59
N PRO A 96 17.34 -1.74 -11.81
CA PRO A 96 18.73 -1.67 -11.35
C PRO A 96 18.90 -1.82 -9.84
N VAL A 97 17.85 -1.56 -9.05
CA VAL A 97 17.86 -1.73 -7.60
C VAL A 97 17.01 -2.95 -7.20
N CYS A 98 15.79 -3.08 -7.74
CA CYS A 98 14.90 -4.20 -7.44
C CYS A 98 15.52 -5.56 -7.79
N GLY A 99 16.17 -5.73 -8.95
CA GLY A 99 16.79 -7.00 -9.33
C GLY A 99 17.88 -7.51 -8.38
N SER A 100 18.39 -6.64 -7.48
CA SER A 100 19.30 -7.01 -6.40
C SER A 100 18.60 -7.38 -5.09
N PHE A 101 17.35 -6.95 -4.89
CA PHE A 101 16.65 -6.93 -3.60
C PHE A 101 15.17 -7.37 -3.65
N GLY A 102 14.64 -7.88 -4.77
CA GLY A 102 13.25 -8.29 -4.96
C GLY A 102 12.36 -7.26 -5.68
N GLY A 103 11.03 -7.48 -5.71
CA GLY A 103 10.07 -6.64 -6.43
C GLY A 103 9.60 -5.40 -5.66
N PRO A 104 9.04 -4.39 -6.36
CA PRO A 104 8.49 -3.19 -5.73
C PRO A 104 7.06 -3.43 -5.21
N PHE A 105 6.78 -2.99 -3.98
CA PHE A 105 5.48 -3.08 -3.33
C PHE A 105 4.95 -1.68 -3.02
N GLY A 106 4.72 -1.31 -1.75
CA GLY A 106 4.10 -0.03 -1.43
C GLY A 106 4.88 1.20 -1.92
N VAL A 107 4.14 2.26 -2.19
CA VAL A 107 4.68 3.52 -2.74
C VAL A 107 4.13 4.72 -1.99
N ALA A 108 5.01 5.67 -1.69
CA ALA A 108 4.67 6.93 -1.04
C ALA A 108 5.17 8.11 -1.88
N ALA A 109 4.35 9.15 -2.02
CA ALA A 109 4.70 10.35 -2.76
C ALA A 109 4.57 11.61 -1.88
N GLY A 110 5.69 12.13 -1.42
CA GLY A 110 5.72 13.27 -0.50
C GLY A 110 7.13 13.81 -0.30
N ASN A 111 7.24 14.99 0.30
CA ASN A 111 8.54 15.57 0.66
C ASN A 111 9.49 15.74 -0.56
N ASP A 112 8.94 16.12 -1.72
CA ASP A 112 9.66 16.36 -3.00
C ASP A 112 10.30 15.12 -3.67
N PHE A 113 9.97 13.90 -3.23
CA PHE A 113 10.36 12.67 -3.91
C PHE A 113 9.33 11.56 -3.73
N VAL A 114 9.58 10.42 -4.36
CA VAL A 114 8.80 9.20 -4.21
C VAL A 114 9.66 8.18 -3.48
N VAL A 115 9.06 7.46 -2.55
CA VAL A 115 9.69 6.31 -1.88
C VAL A 115 8.95 5.05 -2.28
N VAL A 116 9.70 4.00 -2.58
CA VAL A 116 9.14 2.67 -2.87
C VAL A 116 9.73 1.67 -1.90
N ALA A 117 8.86 0.83 -1.32
CA ALA A 117 9.26 -0.32 -0.52
C ALA A 117 9.62 -1.48 -1.44
N ILE A 118 10.82 -2.04 -1.26
CA ILE A 118 11.30 -3.18 -2.03
C ILE A 118 11.27 -4.42 -1.15
N ALA A 119 10.55 -5.45 -1.61
CA ALA A 119 10.43 -6.71 -0.89
C ALA A 119 10.84 -7.91 -1.74
N THR A 120 11.25 -8.98 -1.07
CA THR A 120 11.90 -10.14 -1.67
C THR A 120 11.50 -11.42 -1.00
N ASP A 121 11.40 -12.46 -1.80
CA ASP A 121 11.29 -13.85 -1.38
C ASP A 121 12.67 -14.51 -1.19
N ILE A 122 13.76 -13.80 -1.47
CA ILE A 122 15.12 -14.30 -1.30
C ILE A 122 15.49 -14.28 0.19
N SER A 123 15.68 -15.46 0.77
CA SER A 123 16.17 -15.63 2.14
C SER A 123 17.46 -14.82 2.35
N ASN A 124 17.49 -13.99 3.40
CA ASN A 124 18.60 -13.09 3.77
C ASN A 124 18.80 -11.86 2.88
N SER A 125 17.94 -11.59 1.90
CA SER A 125 17.97 -10.31 1.20
C SER A 125 17.45 -9.21 2.14
N GLN A 126 18.23 -8.14 2.26
CA GLN A 126 17.90 -6.99 3.09
C GLN A 126 16.88 -6.14 2.32
N GLY A 127 15.64 -6.11 2.80
CA GLY A 127 14.67 -5.16 2.27
C GLY A 127 15.16 -3.73 2.47
N CYS A 128 14.77 -2.85 1.55
CA CYS A 128 15.15 -1.45 1.61
C CYS A 128 14.01 -0.56 1.14
N LEU A 129 14.13 0.72 1.46
CA LEU A 129 13.36 1.76 0.80
C LEU A 129 14.26 2.40 -0.25
N ILE A 130 13.73 2.57 -1.46
CA ILE A 130 14.39 3.32 -2.52
C ILE A 130 13.73 4.68 -2.69
N ARG A 131 14.54 5.67 -3.08
CA ARG A 131 14.09 7.00 -3.44
C ARG A 131 14.10 7.13 -4.96
N VAL A 132 13.01 7.67 -5.49
CA VAL A 132 12.90 8.11 -6.88
C VAL A 132 12.76 9.63 -6.90
N GLN A 133 13.72 10.31 -7.52
CA GLN A 133 13.70 11.77 -7.69
C GLN A 133 14.20 12.14 -9.08
N HIS A 134 13.39 12.86 -9.86
CA HIS A 134 13.71 13.20 -11.26
C HIS A 134 14.12 11.98 -12.10
N SER A 135 13.40 10.87 -11.95
CA SER A 135 13.69 9.56 -12.57
C SER A 135 15.00 8.88 -12.14
N HIS A 136 15.79 9.51 -11.27
CA HIS A 136 16.94 8.86 -10.63
C HIS A 136 16.46 7.97 -9.48
N VAL A 137 17.00 6.76 -9.42
CA VAL A 137 16.68 5.76 -8.40
C VAL A 137 17.92 5.47 -7.56
N SER A 138 17.76 5.51 -6.23
CA SER A 138 18.84 5.24 -5.28
C SER A 138 18.30 4.58 -4.01
N ILE A 139 19.12 3.78 -3.34
CA ILE A 139 18.80 3.31 -1.98
C ILE A 139 18.63 4.53 -1.08
N PHE A 140 17.51 4.59 -0.36
CA PHE A 140 17.17 5.68 0.54
C PHE A 140 17.39 5.31 2.00
N ALA A 141 16.93 4.12 2.40
CA ALA A 141 17.03 3.65 3.76
C ALA A 141 17.16 2.12 3.79
N ASP A 142 18.06 1.62 4.63
CA ASP A 142 18.23 0.20 4.92
C ASP A 142 17.29 -0.21 6.06
N THR A 143 16.42 -1.20 5.80
CA THR A 143 15.51 -1.73 6.81
C THR A 143 15.89 -3.15 7.25
N GLY A 144 16.99 -3.72 6.75
CA GLY A 144 17.36 -5.13 6.90
C GLY A 144 17.44 -5.60 8.35
N SER A 145 17.87 -4.75 9.29
CA SER A 145 17.89 -5.08 10.73
C SER A 145 16.51 -5.18 11.38
N PHE A 146 15.47 -4.71 10.68
CA PHE A 146 14.09 -4.67 11.15
C PHE A 146 13.15 -5.55 10.33
N GLY A 147 13.56 -5.96 9.13
CA GLY A 147 12.80 -6.82 8.23
C GLY A 147 12.54 -6.19 6.87
N VAL A 148 11.97 -6.98 5.98
CA VAL A 148 11.61 -6.55 4.62
C VAL A 148 10.38 -5.61 4.67
N PRO A 149 10.42 -4.41 4.05
CA PRO A 149 9.29 -3.48 4.03
C PRO A 149 8.30 -3.86 2.93
N PHE A 150 7.02 -3.95 3.26
CA PHE A 150 5.95 -4.20 2.27
C PHE A 150 5.22 -2.93 1.86
N THR A 151 5.15 -1.95 2.75
CA THR A 151 4.36 -0.74 2.54
C THR A 151 5.05 0.47 3.15
N VAL A 152 4.77 1.64 2.59
CA VAL A 152 5.33 2.91 3.03
C VAL A 152 4.34 4.05 2.77
N ILE A 153 4.26 4.99 3.71
CA ILE A 153 3.51 6.24 3.55
C ILE A 153 4.40 7.45 3.80
N ALA A 154 4.05 8.56 3.17
CA ALA A 154 4.66 9.85 3.46
C ALA A 154 3.98 10.49 4.68
N THR A 155 4.81 11.07 5.55
CA THR A 155 4.39 11.93 6.67
C THR A 155 5.01 13.32 6.49
N HIS A 156 4.60 14.28 7.32
CA HIS A 156 5.15 15.65 7.28
C HIS A 156 6.66 15.74 7.55
N ASP A 157 7.20 14.79 8.31
CA ASP A 157 8.56 14.74 8.84
C ASP A 157 9.41 13.61 8.23
N GLY A 158 8.85 12.86 7.28
CA GLY A 158 9.52 11.72 6.69
C GLY A 158 8.53 10.70 6.16
N PHE A 159 8.74 9.44 6.54
CA PHE A 159 7.98 8.30 6.09
C PHE A 159 7.75 7.32 7.23
N ILE A 160 6.70 6.51 7.09
CA ILE A 160 6.48 5.33 7.94
C ILE A 160 6.41 4.11 7.04
N ALA A 161 7.18 3.08 7.36
CA ALA A 161 7.17 1.81 6.65
C ALA A 161 6.66 0.67 7.55
N GLY A 162 5.93 -0.28 6.95
CA GLY A 162 5.50 -1.51 7.60
C GLY A 162 6.31 -2.69 7.07
N CYS A 163 6.85 -3.51 7.98
CA CYS A 163 7.74 -4.61 7.65
C CYS A 163 7.15 -5.99 7.99
N GLU A 164 7.67 -7.03 7.33
CA GLU A 164 7.26 -8.43 7.47
C GLU A 164 7.37 -8.98 8.90
N THR A 165 8.19 -8.35 9.75
CA THR A 165 8.39 -8.74 11.15
C THR A 165 7.32 -8.17 12.10
N GLY A 166 6.36 -7.42 11.55
CA GLY A 166 5.39 -6.63 12.33
C GLY A 166 5.90 -5.25 12.75
N GLN A 167 7.15 -4.90 12.43
CA GLN A 167 7.71 -3.58 12.76
C GLN A 167 7.08 -2.48 11.91
N LEU A 168 6.71 -1.39 12.57
CA LEU A 168 6.51 -0.09 11.96
C LEU A 168 7.77 0.74 12.22
N LEU A 169 8.31 1.33 11.16
CA LEU A 169 9.54 2.10 11.19
C LEU A 169 9.25 3.55 10.82
N ARG A 170 9.83 4.50 11.57
CA ARG A 170 9.94 5.89 11.13
C ARG A 170 11.23 6.06 10.36
N VAL A 171 11.13 6.66 9.19
CA VAL A 171 12.26 6.97 8.31
C VAL A 171 12.29 8.47 8.10
N SER A 172 13.33 9.14 8.57
CA SER A 172 13.49 10.59 8.36
C SER A 172 13.87 10.90 6.91
N LEU A 173 13.80 12.18 6.55
CA LEU A 173 14.10 12.67 5.19
C LEU A 173 15.54 12.42 4.72
N ASP A 174 16.47 12.15 5.63
CA ASP A 174 17.86 11.77 5.36
C ASP A 174 18.08 10.24 5.34
N GLY A 175 17.01 9.44 5.46
CA GLY A 175 17.07 7.98 5.37
C GLY A 175 17.36 7.25 6.69
N LYS A 176 17.46 7.96 7.82
CA LYS A 176 17.66 7.30 9.12
C LYS A 176 16.40 6.55 9.56
N VAL A 177 16.58 5.26 9.86
CA VAL A 177 15.50 4.35 10.28
C VAL A 177 15.46 4.22 11.81
N THR A 178 14.26 4.32 12.38
CA THR A 178 14.03 4.11 13.82
C THR A 178 12.76 3.28 14.05
N PRO A 179 12.79 2.28 14.94
CA PRO A 179 11.58 1.56 15.34
C PRO A 179 10.55 2.49 15.96
N PHE A 180 9.29 2.34 15.53
CA PHE A 180 8.18 3.12 16.04
C PHE A 180 7.24 2.29 16.93
N LEU A 181 6.84 1.11 16.47
CA LEU A 181 5.92 0.18 17.12
C LEU A 181 6.09 -1.22 16.49
N ASN A 182 5.88 -2.29 17.25
CA ASN A 182 5.83 -3.65 16.70
C ASN A 182 4.43 -4.26 16.88
N LEU A 183 3.71 -4.46 15.77
CA LEU A 183 2.36 -5.03 15.74
C LEU A 183 2.35 -6.53 16.06
N ALA A 184 3.37 -7.28 15.66
CA ALA A 184 3.48 -8.71 15.96
C ALA A 184 3.61 -8.94 17.47
N ASN A 185 4.46 -8.16 18.15
CA ASN A 185 4.59 -8.19 19.61
C ASN A 185 3.31 -7.77 20.33
N ALA A 186 2.48 -6.93 19.69
CA ALA A 186 1.17 -6.53 20.20
C ALA A 186 0.05 -7.53 19.85
N GLY A 187 0.35 -8.64 19.16
CA GLY A 187 -0.62 -9.68 18.80
C GLY A 187 -1.41 -9.41 17.51
N PHE A 188 -1.03 -8.39 16.73
CA PHE A 188 -1.71 -7.97 15.51
C PHE A 188 -0.97 -8.36 14.21
N GLY A 189 0.13 -9.10 14.34
CA GLY A 189 0.85 -9.69 13.21
C GLY A 189 1.57 -8.66 12.32
N ILE A 190 1.48 -8.87 11.02
CA ILE A 190 2.26 -8.20 9.98
C ILE A 190 1.39 -7.12 9.32
N PRO A 191 1.85 -5.86 9.23
CA PRO A 191 1.17 -4.82 8.46
C PRO A 191 1.30 -5.10 6.96
N PHE A 192 0.17 -5.04 6.23
CA PHE A 192 0.14 -5.17 4.77
C PHE A 192 0.07 -3.81 4.08
N ASN A 193 -0.74 -2.90 4.59
CA ASN A 193 -0.81 -1.51 4.14
C ASN A 193 -1.11 -0.59 5.33
N LEU A 194 -0.77 0.69 5.19
CA LEU A 194 -1.13 1.72 6.16
C LEU A 194 -1.47 3.04 5.48
N ILE A 195 -2.24 3.88 6.16
CA ILE A 195 -2.50 5.27 5.81
C ILE A 195 -2.43 6.15 7.06
N GLN A 196 -2.17 7.44 6.88
CA GLN A 196 -2.24 8.43 7.96
C GLN A 196 -3.56 9.21 7.90
N VAL A 197 -4.26 9.30 9.02
CA VAL A 197 -5.51 10.06 9.17
C VAL A 197 -5.37 10.99 10.37
N GLY A 198 -5.08 12.27 10.10
CA GLY A 198 -4.65 13.21 11.14
C GLY A 198 -3.36 12.71 11.80
N ALA A 199 -3.41 12.51 13.12
CA ALA A 199 -2.26 12.00 13.88
C ALA A 199 -2.29 10.47 14.10
N LYS A 200 -3.29 9.79 13.55
CA LYS A 200 -3.49 8.34 13.68
C LYS A 200 -2.98 7.60 12.46
N LEU A 201 -2.67 6.32 12.65
CA LEU A 201 -2.45 5.39 11.55
C LEU A 201 -3.61 4.39 11.47
N ILE A 202 -4.04 4.11 10.24
CA ILE A 202 -4.98 3.03 9.94
C ILE A 202 -4.22 1.95 9.19
N ILE A 203 -4.35 0.71 9.62
CA ILE A 203 -3.46 -0.38 9.19
C ILE A 203 -4.28 -1.62 8.87
N THR A 204 -3.98 -2.28 7.75
CA THR A 204 -4.44 -3.63 7.45
C THR A 204 -3.37 -4.63 7.89
N SER A 205 -3.79 -5.74 8.50
CA SER A 205 -2.86 -6.77 8.96
C SER A 205 -3.19 -8.17 8.46
N ASN A 206 -2.17 -9.02 8.40
CA ASN A 206 -2.29 -10.42 8.02
C ASN A 206 -3.16 -11.26 8.96
N THR A 207 -3.50 -10.75 10.16
CA THR A 207 -4.40 -11.39 11.12
C THR A 207 -5.88 -11.20 10.77
N GLY A 208 -6.20 -10.51 9.68
CA GLY A 208 -7.58 -10.23 9.27
C GLY A 208 -8.13 -8.91 9.81
N ASN A 209 -7.32 -8.08 10.47
CA ASN A 209 -7.80 -6.90 11.17
C ASN A 209 -7.57 -5.60 10.39
N LEU A 210 -8.53 -4.69 10.52
CA LEU A 210 -8.34 -3.27 10.28
C LEU A 210 -8.11 -2.60 11.64
N LEU A 211 -6.97 -1.92 11.79
CA LEU A 211 -6.46 -1.41 13.05
C LEU A 211 -6.35 0.11 13.04
N GLU A 212 -6.44 0.72 14.21
CA GLU A 212 -6.08 2.10 14.48
C GLU A 212 -4.89 2.12 15.46
N VAL A 213 -3.87 2.91 15.15
CA VAL A 213 -2.81 3.29 16.09
C VAL A 213 -2.95 4.77 16.40
N ASP A 214 -3.16 5.09 17.68
CA ASP A 214 -3.30 6.47 18.14
C ASP A 214 -1.93 7.17 18.37
N GLU A 215 -1.98 8.45 18.74
CA GLU A 215 -0.80 9.26 19.06
C GLU A 215 0.06 8.68 20.20
N SER A 216 -0.58 7.97 21.14
CA SER A 216 0.08 7.29 22.26
C SER A 216 0.64 5.91 21.88
N ARG A 217 0.53 5.54 20.59
CA ARG A 217 0.93 4.25 20.01
C ARG A 217 0.11 3.07 20.53
N LYS A 218 -1.07 3.34 21.08
CA LYS A 218 -2.01 2.28 21.46
C LYS A 218 -2.68 1.76 20.20
N VAL A 219 -2.69 0.44 20.06
CA VAL A 219 -3.37 -0.25 18.96
C VAL A 219 -4.79 -0.60 19.38
N SER A 220 -5.76 -0.38 18.50
CA SER A 220 -7.15 -0.81 18.66
C SER A 220 -7.70 -1.40 17.37
N VAL A 221 -8.61 -2.36 17.49
CA VAL A 221 -9.26 -2.98 16.32
C VAL A 221 -10.46 -2.12 15.92
N ILE A 222 -10.46 -1.66 14.66
CA ILE A 222 -11.63 -1.02 14.05
C ILE A 222 -12.62 -2.10 13.62
N ALA A 223 -12.14 -3.13 12.91
CA ALA A 223 -12.94 -4.26 12.47
C ALA A 223 -12.08 -5.53 12.34
N ASP A 224 -12.67 -6.68 12.66
CA ASP A 224 -12.09 -8.00 12.38
C ASP A 224 -12.72 -8.56 11.10
N LEU A 225 -12.13 -8.21 9.96
CA LEU A 225 -12.65 -8.55 8.63
C LEU A 225 -12.50 -10.05 8.34
N GLY A 226 -11.46 -10.68 8.90
CA GLY A 226 -11.27 -12.12 8.84
C GLY A 226 -12.38 -12.87 9.57
N ALA A 227 -12.68 -12.49 10.82
CA ALA A 227 -13.76 -13.10 11.60
C ALA A 227 -15.16 -12.85 10.99
N LEU A 228 -15.33 -11.75 10.26
CA LEU A 228 -16.55 -11.45 9.51
C LEU A 228 -16.67 -12.23 8.19
N GLY A 229 -15.65 -13.02 7.81
CA GLY A 229 -15.65 -13.83 6.60
C GLY A 229 -15.28 -13.09 5.31
N PHE A 230 -14.76 -11.86 5.40
CA PHE A 230 -14.35 -11.07 4.23
C PHE A 230 -12.91 -11.35 3.77
N GLY A 231 -12.15 -12.18 4.50
CA GLY A 231 -10.76 -12.51 4.20
C GLY A 231 -9.75 -11.59 4.88
N ILE A 232 -8.49 -11.67 4.44
CA ILE A 232 -7.39 -10.87 5.01
C ILE A 232 -7.32 -9.53 4.28
N PRO A 233 -7.40 -8.39 4.98
CA PRO A 233 -7.32 -7.08 4.35
C PRO A 233 -5.90 -6.82 3.82
N SER A 234 -5.84 -6.23 2.62
CA SER A 234 -4.61 -5.96 1.89
C SER A 234 -4.35 -4.46 1.84
N GLY A 235 -5.12 -3.70 1.06
CA GLY A 235 -5.02 -2.24 0.96
C GLY A 235 -6.08 -1.51 1.79
N VAL A 236 -5.76 -0.28 2.21
CA VAL A 236 -6.71 0.65 2.82
C VAL A 236 -6.54 2.07 2.27
N ALA A 237 -7.65 2.78 2.07
CA ALA A 237 -7.64 4.21 1.77
C ALA A 237 -8.79 4.94 2.48
N VAL A 238 -8.63 6.24 2.71
CA VAL A 238 -9.72 7.09 3.20
C VAL A 238 -10.76 7.25 2.09
N TRP A 239 -12.03 7.08 2.45
CA TRP A 239 -13.15 7.35 1.55
C TRP A 239 -14.35 7.87 2.35
N ASP A 240 -14.86 9.04 1.96
CA ASP A 240 -15.91 9.76 2.69
C ASP A 240 -15.64 9.89 4.20
N ASP A 241 -16.50 9.30 5.02
CA ASP A 241 -16.51 9.30 6.48
C ASP A 241 -15.87 8.03 7.09
N GLY A 242 -15.20 7.23 6.27
CA GLY A 242 -14.60 5.97 6.68
C GLY A 242 -13.47 5.54 5.77
N TYR A 243 -13.44 4.25 5.49
CA TYR A 243 -12.35 3.61 4.76
C TYR A 243 -12.90 2.70 3.66
N VAL A 244 -12.14 2.59 2.58
CA VAL A 244 -12.23 1.47 1.66
C VAL A 244 -11.11 0.49 1.95
N VAL A 245 -11.43 -0.80 1.92
CA VAL A 245 -10.47 -1.87 2.24
C VAL A 245 -10.58 -2.96 1.19
N THR A 246 -9.47 -3.32 0.56
CA THR A 246 -9.38 -4.50 -0.30
C THR A 246 -9.02 -5.72 0.53
N THR A 247 -9.47 -6.91 0.13
CA THR A 247 -9.07 -8.18 0.77
C THR A 247 -8.58 -9.19 -0.24
N ASN A 248 -7.78 -10.15 0.23
CA ASN A 248 -7.27 -11.25 -0.59
C ASN A 248 -8.34 -12.28 -0.99
N ALA A 249 -9.56 -12.15 -0.49
CA ALA A 249 -10.72 -12.89 -0.95
C ALA A 249 -11.42 -12.18 -2.14
N GLY A 250 -10.83 -11.10 -2.66
CA GLY A 250 -11.35 -10.34 -3.79
C GLY A 250 -12.50 -9.41 -3.45
N ASN A 251 -12.60 -8.97 -2.19
CA ASN A 251 -13.60 -8.01 -1.76
C ASN A 251 -13.04 -6.58 -1.79
N LEU A 252 -13.87 -5.63 -2.19
CA LEU A 252 -13.71 -4.21 -1.87
C LEU A 252 -14.82 -3.82 -0.89
N LEU A 253 -14.42 -3.40 0.30
CA LEU A 253 -15.32 -3.13 1.43
C LEU A 253 -15.37 -1.63 1.72
N ARG A 254 -16.54 -1.15 2.15
CA ARG A 254 -16.70 0.11 2.89
C ARG A 254 -16.70 -0.19 4.38
N VAL A 255 -15.92 0.56 5.15
CA VAL A 255 -15.93 0.52 6.62
C VAL A 255 -16.25 1.91 7.15
N THR A 256 -17.44 2.09 7.74
CA THR A 256 -17.84 3.37 8.35
C THR A 256 -17.68 3.32 9.87
N THR A 257 -17.16 4.41 10.44
CA THR A 257 -16.84 4.49 11.89
C THR A 257 -17.75 5.46 12.65
N LYS A 258 -18.52 6.30 11.94
CA LYS A 258 -19.57 7.16 12.50
C LYS A 258 -20.90 6.76 11.87
N ILE A 259 -21.83 6.27 12.67
CA ILE A 259 -23.24 6.22 12.27
C ILE A 259 -23.83 7.53 12.80
N SER A 260 -24.12 8.47 11.90
CA SER A 260 -24.96 9.63 12.22
C SER A 260 -26.40 9.22 12.41
#